data_AF-Q22YM5-F1
#
_entry.id   AF-Q22YM5-F1
#
_cell.length_a   1.000
_cell.length_b   1.000
_cell.length_c   1.000
_cell.angle_alpha   90.00
_cell.angle_beta   90.00
_cell.angle_gamma   90.00
#
_symmetry.space_group_name_H-M   'P 1'
#
loop_
_entity.id
_entity.type
_entity.pdbx_description
1 polymer ?
#
loop_
_entity_poly.entity_id
_entity_poly.type
_entity_poly.pdbx_seq_one_letter_code
_entity_poly.pdbx_strand_id
1 'polypeptide(L)'
;MSKVIITILLVASFVSVALAANKTTCNSHPAFAKAKNILTYSLQSDSKGKSKNEALQKQFQNAKPTNRTAADLGVCSQYVNQNSCCDKNMVKLIDQAALLKVKPIQEAKSAFQKLISVYIAQVYKNCSNTVLPSTIITFDAIFNNSTLKILQANKTAQATCKINFAKAISSFTRGAMCSICAGVENINDYFNAQGQLKISQSSVNSFLQSTDQSISCVASFFTPSNIELIVKELNAAYIKNNDKCGANVIANVKTIFANPKITNDDGKGGKICKGTTVFGDNSACENVLQGDPNLDQKNARFLGFDDQSMNRLLQSIADAVVDPSGVSVYTTSNTDNYIDENGSGIQPNFDQINTNDGIQLTYGIISTIILTLLI
;
A
#
# COMPACT_ATOMS: atom_id res chain seq x y z
N MET A 1 64.30 -22.81 0.40
CA MET A 1 63.04 -22.25 0.97
C MET A 1 62.25 -23.39 1.59
N SER A 2 61.98 -23.30 2.89
CA SER A 2 61.43 -24.40 3.69
C SER A 2 60.04 -24.80 3.23
N LYS A 3 59.77 -26.11 3.14
CA LYS A 3 58.45 -26.69 2.85
C LYS A 3 57.34 -26.10 3.73
N VAL A 4 57.69 -25.62 4.93
CA VAL A 4 56.83 -24.91 5.87
C VAL A 4 56.26 -23.60 5.30
N ILE A 5 57.06 -22.84 4.55
CA ILE A 5 56.61 -21.55 3.96
C ILE A 5 55.59 -21.80 2.85
N ILE A 6 55.79 -22.86 2.06
CA ILE A 6 54.86 -23.26 0.99
C ILE A 6 53.54 -23.77 1.58
N THR A 7 53.57 -24.53 2.68
CA THR A 7 52.36 -24.98 3.37
C THR A 7 51.59 -23.82 4.01
N ILE A 8 52.28 -22.84 4.61
CA ILE A 8 51.64 -21.64 5.18
C ILE A 8 51.01 -20.77 4.08
N LEU A 9 51.68 -20.60 2.93
CA LEU A 9 51.12 -19.88 1.78
C LEU A 9 49.92 -20.60 1.17
N LEU A 10 49.95 -21.93 1.06
CA LEU A 10 48.83 -22.74 0.58
C LEU A 10 47.63 -22.64 1.54
N VAL A 11 47.84 -22.78 2.86
CA VAL A 11 46.77 -22.64 3.87
C VAL A 11 46.21 -21.21 3.89
N ALA A 12 47.06 -20.17 3.77
CA ALA A 12 46.62 -18.78 3.66
C ALA A 12 45.79 -18.53 2.38
N SER A 13 46.15 -19.17 1.26
CA SER A 13 45.35 -19.09 0.03
C SER A 13 44.03 -19.85 0.11
N PHE A 14 43.95 -20.99 0.80
CA PHE A 14 42.66 -21.68 1.04
C PHE A 14 41.75 -20.91 2.01
N VAL A 15 42.30 -20.24 3.03
CA VAL A 15 41.51 -19.35 3.91
C VAL A 15 41.01 -18.11 3.15
N SER A 16 41.80 -17.58 2.21
CA SER A 16 41.41 -16.42 1.39
C SER A 16 40.33 -16.74 0.36
N VAL A 17 40.32 -17.96 -0.19
CA VAL A 17 39.31 -18.41 -1.18
C VAL A 17 38.00 -18.85 -0.50
N ALA A 18 38.02 -19.28 0.76
CA ALA A 18 36.80 -19.60 1.53
C ALA A 18 36.06 -18.35 2.10
N LEU A 19 36.71 -17.18 2.12
CA LEU A 19 36.16 -15.93 2.67
C LEU A 19 35.61 -14.94 1.62
N ALA A 20 35.65 -15.30 0.33
CA ALA A 20 35.06 -14.51 -0.75
C ALA A 20 33.69 -15.05 -1.24
N ALA A 21 33.06 -15.96 -0.50
CA ALA A 21 31.63 -16.14 -0.62
C ALA A 21 30.97 -14.94 0.05
N ASN A 22 30.30 -14.07 -0.71
CA ASN A 22 29.43 -13.01 -0.19
C ASN A 22 28.44 -13.63 0.82
N LYS A 23 28.82 -13.72 2.09
CA LYS A 23 27.91 -14.16 3.15
C LYS A 23 26.96 -13.00 3.36
N THR A 24 25.80 -13.07 2.73
CA THR A 24 24.70 -12.14 2.99
C THR A 24 24.52 -12.04 4.50
N THR A 25 24.73 -10.84 5.02
CA THR A 25 24.44 -10.51 6.41
C THR A 25 23.11 -9.77 6.46
N CYS A 26 22.53 -9.61 7.65
CA CYS A 26 21.32 -8.81 7.80
C CYS A 26 21.50 -7.36 7.30
N ASN A 27 22.71 -6.80 7.47
CA ASN A 27 23.04 -5.46 6.99
C ASN A 27 23.06 -5.36 5.45
N SER A 28 23.41 -6.43 4.75
CA SER A 28 23.49 -6.48 3.28
C SER A 28 22.29 -7.19 2.64
N HIS A 29 21.18 -7.34 3.35
CA HIS A 29 20.02 -8.08 2.87
C HIS A 29 19.29 -7.29 1.75
N PRO A 30 19.20 -7.82 0.51
CA PRO A 30 18.69 -7.08 -0.65
C PRO A 30 17.22 -6.66 -0.50
N ALA A 31 16.38 -7.53 0.06
CA ALA A 31 14.99 -7.18 0.37
C ALA A 31 14.88 -6.00 1.34
N PHE A 32 15.74 -5.96 2.36
CA PHE A 32 15.70 -4.94 3.40
C PHE A 32 16.07 -3.56 2.82
N ALA A 33 17.09 -3.52 1.95
CA ALA A 33 17.47 -2.30 1.25
C ALA A 33 16.30 -1.68 0.46
N LYS A 34 15.43 -2.51 -0.13
CA LYS A 34 14.23 -2.06 -0.86
C LYS A 34 13.05 -1.73 0.06
N ALA A 35 12.72 -2.62 0.99
CA ALA A 35 11.56 -2.50 1.87
C ALA A 35 11.67 -1.36 2.90
N LYS A 36 12.90 -0.97 3.27
CA LYS A 36 13.16 0.13 4.21
C LYS A 36 12.43 1.43 3.82
N ASN A 37 12.41 1.76 2.53
CA ASN A 37 11.77 2.99 2.06
C ASN A 37 10.24 2.93 2.23
N ILE A 38 9.63 1.79 1.94
CA ILE A 38 8.19 1.57 2.12
C ILE A 38 7.83 1.65 3.60
N LEU A 39 8.56 0.95 4.47
CA LEU A 39 8.36 1.00 5.91
C LEU A 39 8.46 2.43 6.44
N THR A 40 9.47 3.18 5.98
CA THR A 40 9.67 4.57 6.37
C THR A 40 8.53 5.46 5.90
N TYR A 41 8.11 5.34 4.64
CA TYR A 41 7.03 6.14 4.07
C TYR A 41 5.67 5.83 4.73
N SER A 42 5.33 4.55 4.90
CA SER A 42 4.05 4.13 5.51
C SER A 42 3.91 4.55 6.97
N LEU A 43 5.04 4.77 7.67
CA LEU A 43 5.07 5.09 9.10
C LEU A 43 5.43 6.55 9.36
N GLN A 44 5.69 7.37 8.33
CA GLN A 44 6.21 8.73 8.51
C GLN A 44 5.24 9.67 9.24
N SER A 45 3.93 9.45 9.08
CA SER A 45 2.87 10.25 9.69
C SER A 45 2.55 9.84 11.13
N ASP A 46 3.06 8.70 11.61
CA ASP A 46 2.87 8.22 12.98
C ASP A 46 4.19 8.30 13.76
N SER A 47 4.25 9.21 14.74
CA SER A 47 5.48 9.45 15.52
C SER A 47 6.00 8.21 16.25
N LYS A 48 5.09 7.36 16.77
CA LYS A 48 5.44 6.14 17.50
C LYS A 48 5.89 5.05 16.53
N GLY A 49 5.16 4.85 15.44
CA GLY A 49 5.52 3.95 14.34
C GLY A 49 6.88 4.29 13.75
N LYS A 50 7.16 5.59 13.51
CA LYS A 50 8.47 6.08 13.05
C LYS A 50 9.59 5.70 14.01
N SER A 51 9.45 6.01 15.31
CA SER A 51 10.48 5.68 16.31
C SER A 51 10.73 4.17 16.41
N LYS A 52 9.66 3.36 16.40
CA LYS A 52 9.77 1.89 16.42
C LYS A 52 10.45 1.36 15.15
N ASN A 53 10.11 1.90 13.98
CA ASN A 53 10.74 1.56 12.71
C ASN A 53 12.24 1.84 12.72
N GLU A 54 12.67 3.02 13.14
CA GLU A 54 14.10 3.37 13.23
C GLU A 54 14.87 2.42 14.16
N ALA A 55 14.29 2.06 15.31
CA ALA A 55 14.90 1.12 16.24
C ALA A 55 14.96 -0.31 15.67
N LEU A 56 13.87 -0.80 15.09
CA LEU A 56 13.80 -2.15 14.50
C LEU A 56 14.68 -2.29 13.27
N GLN A 57 14.82 -1.25 12.44
CA GLN A 57 15.76 -1.26 11.32
C GLN A 57 17.20 -1.43 11.80
N LYS A 58 17.60 -0.73 12.88
CA LYS A 58 18.93 -0.90 13.49
C LYS A 58 19.11 -2.29 14.10
N GLN A 59 18.08 -2.82 14.76
CA GLN A 59 18.13 -4.18 15.31
C GLN A 59 18.28 -5.22 14.20
N PHE A 60 17.52 -5.08 13.11
CA PHE A 60 17.61 -5.95 11.96
C PHE A 60 19.02 -5.95 11.36
N GLN A 61 19.59 -4.77 11.09
CA GLN A 61 20.94 -4.65 10.51
C GLN A 61 22.03 -5.31 11.37
N ASN A 62 21.88 -5.27 12.70
CA ASN A 62 22.82 -5.83 13.65
C ASN A 62 22.46 -7.25 14.10
N ALA A 63 21.36 -7.82 13.62
CA ALA A 63 20.90 -9.13 14.02
C ALA A 63 21.88 -10.22 13.58
N LYS A 64 22.02 -11.25 14.41
CA LYS A 64 22.61 -12.51 13.97
C LYS A 64 21.48 -13.37 13.43
N PRO A 65 21.54 -13.85 12.17
CA PRO A 65 20.51 -14.70 11.60
C PRO A 65 20.30 -15.94 12.48
N THR A 66 19.05 -16.25 12.80
CA THR A 66 18.69 -17.44 13.59
C THR A 66 17.50 -18.15 12.96
N ASN A 67 17.40 -19.46 13.19
CA ASN A 67 16.27 -20.24 12.74
C ASN A 67 14.98 -19.75 13.42
N ARG A 68 13.97 -19.37 12.62
CA ARG A 68 12.70 -18.80 13.12
C ARG A 68 11.51 -19.75 12.95
N THR A 69 10.67 -19.76 13.97
CA THR A 69 9.42 -20.53 13.98
C THR A 69 8.26 -19.74 13.36
N ALA A 70 7.14 -20.42 13.10
CA ALA A 70 5.92 -19.76 12.63
C ALA A 70 5.39 -18.70 13.63
N ALA A 71 5.59 -18.92 14.93
CA ALA A 71 5.19 -17.97 15.96
C ALA A 71 6.05 -16.69 15.96
N ASP A 72 7.32 -16.80 15.55
CA ASP A 72 8.20 -15.65 15.36
C ASP A 72 7.84 -14.87 14.10
N LEU A 73 7.45 -15.59 13.04
CA LEU A 73 7.28 -15.00 11.71
C LEU A 73 5.85 -14.59 11.35
N GLY A 74 4.82 -15.05 12.08
CA GLY A 74 3.43 -14.60 11.92
C GLY A 74 2.95 -14.59 10.46
N VAL A 75 2.55 -13.42 9.97
CA VAL A 75 2.11 -13.21 8.56
C VAL A 75 3.21 -13.54 7.55
N CYS A 76 4.48 -13.52 7.94
CA CYS A 76 5.64 -13.88 7.12
C CYS A 76 6.08 -15.34 7.30
N SER A 77 5.20 -16.22 7.78
CA SER A 77 5.49 -17.65 8.06
C SER A 77 5.89 -18.49 6.85
N GLN A 78 5.85 -17.96 5.63
CA GLN A 78 6.43 -18.63 4.46
C GLN A 78 7.96 -18.80 4.54
N TYR A 79 8.65 -18.10 5.45
CA TYR A 79 10.09 -18.18 5.65
C TYR A 79 10.52 -18.98 6.89
N VAL A 80 9.63 -19.81 7.45
CA VAL A 80 9.94 -20.65 8.62
C VAL A 80 11.09 -21.62 8.34
N ASN A 81 11.80 -21.99 9.41
CA ASN A 81 12.93 -22.91 9.38
C ASN A 81 14.17 -22.41 8.62
N GLN A 82 14.24 -21.10 8.33
CA GLN A 82 15.40 -20.44 7.71
C GLN A 82 16.12 -19.54 8.71
N ASN A 83 17.42 -19.28 8.50
CA ASN A 83 18.18 -18.35 9.34
C ASN A 83 17.85 -16.90 8.95
N SER A 84 16.79 -16.38 9.57
CA SER A 84 16.22 -15.07 9.27
C SER A 84 16.76 -14.00 10.22
N CYS A 85 16.84 -12.78 9.70
CA CYS A 85 17.11 -11.56 10.45
C CYS A 85 15.85 -10.96 11.08
N CYS A 86 14.67 -11.40 10.65
CA CYS A 86 13.40 -10.99 11.24
C CYS A 86 13.20 -11.58 12.62
N ASP A 87 12.46 -10.85 13.44
CA ASP A 87 11.85 -11.33 14.67
C ASP A 87 10.35 -10.98 14.69
N LYS A 88 9.68 -11.34 15.79
CA LYS A 88 8.26 -11.06 16.00
C LYS A 88 7.94 -9.56 15.95
N ASN A 89 8.85 -8.69 16.37
CA ASN A 89 8.60 -7.25 16.40
C ASN A 89 8.69 -6.65 15.00
N MET A 90 9.64 -7.09 14.18
CA MET A 90 9.76 -6.71 12.78
C MET A 90 8.53 -7.16 11.98
N VAL A 91 8.06 -8.38 12.19
CA VAL A 91 6.84 -8.88 11.51
C VAL A 91 5.60 -8.10 11.92
N LYS A 92 5.45 -7.77 13.21
CA LYS A 92 4.37 -6.89 13.67
C LYS A 92 4.44 -5.53 13.00
N LEU A 93 5.64 -4.95 12.88
CA LEU A 93 5.85 -3.67 12.19
C LEU A 93 5.42 -3.75 10.71
N ILE A 94 5.80 -4.82 10.01
CA ILE A 94 5.41 -5.08 8.62
C ILE A 94 3.88 -5.10 8.48
N ASP A 95 3.19 -5.83 9.35
CA ASP A 95 1.72 -5.96 9.29
C ASP A 95 1.03 -4.61 9.53
N GLN A 96 1.50 -3.83 10.52
CA GLN A 96 0.98 -2.49 10.79
C GLN A 96 1.30 -1.49 9.66
N ALA A 97 2.50 -1.56 9.08
CA ALA A 97 2.90 -0.70 7.97
C ALA A 97 2.10 -0.98 6.69
N ALA A 98 1.78 -2.25 6.42
CA ALA A 98 0.92 -2.62 5.29
C ALA A 98 -0.51 -2.08 5.46
N LEU A 99 -1.07 -2.18 6.67
CA LEU A 99 -2.36 -1.62 7.00
C LEU A 99 -2.37 -0.08 6.90
N LEU A 100 -1.35 0.60 7.41
CA LEU A 100 -1.25 2.06 7.34
C LEU A 100 -1.07 2.58 5.93
N LYS A 101 -0.39 1.81 5.05
CA LYS A 101 -0.19 2.21 3.64
C LYS A 101 -1.50 2.48 2.92
N VAL A 102 -2.59 1.79 3.29
CA VAL A 102 -3.88 1.95 2.62
C VAL A 102 -4.78 3.01 3.26
N LYS A 103 -4.38 3.61 4.38
CA LYS A 103 -5.14 4.68 5.03
C LYS A 103 -5.32 5.92 4.14
N PRO A 104 -4.28 6.45 3.46
CA PRO A 104 -4.47 7.55 2.52
C PRO A 104 -5.44 7.23 1.37
N ILE A 105 -5.49 5.98 0.92
CA ILE A 105 -6.44 5.53 -0.12
C ILE A 105 -7.88 5.62 0.40
N GLN A 106 -8.10 5.29 1.69
CA GLN A 106 -9.42 5.39 2.31
C GLN A 106 -9.82 6.84 2.65
N GLU A 107 -8.87 7.67 3.07
CA GLU A 107 -9.13 9.10 3.35
C GLU A 107 -9.35 9.92 2.07
N ALA A 108 -8.76 9.49 0.95
CA ALA A 108 -8.93 10.16 -0.33
C ALA A 108 -10.38 10.09 -0.84
N LYS A 109 -10.83 11.21 -1.41
CA LYS A 109 -12.17 11.35 -1.96
C LYS A 109 -12.34 10.48 -3.20
N SER A 110 -13.23 9.50 -3.14
CA SER A 110 -13.52 8.60 -4.27
C SER A 110 -14.23 9.34 -5.40
N ALA A 111 -14.19 8.80 -6.61
CA ALA A 111 -14.97 9.34 -7.73
C ALA A 111 -16.49 9.41 -7.42
N PHE A 112 -16.99 8.53 -6.54
CA PHE A 112 -18.39 8.52 -6.12
C PHE A 112 -18.70 9.69 -5.18
N GLN A 113 -17.80 9.99 -4.25
CA GLN A 113 -17.91 11.18 -3.40
C GLN A 113 -17.76 12.46 -4.23
N LYS A 114 -16.93 12.45 -5.29
CA LYS A 114 -16.85 13.54 -6.27
C LYS A 114 -18.15 13.73 -7.04
N LEU A 115 -18.86 12.66 -7.42
CA LEU A 115 -20.17 12.74 -8.09
C LEU A 115 -21.17 13.58 -7.29
N ILE A 116 -21.24 13.37 -5.98
CA ILE A 116 -22.15 14.15 -5.11
C ILE A 116 -21.74 15.62 -5.03
N SER A 117 -20.44 15.89 -4.97
CA SER A 117 -19.94 17.27 -4.95
C SER A 117 -20.24 17.99 -6.27
N VAL A 118 -20.08 17.30 -7.40
CA VAL A 118 -20.42 17.80 -8.73
C VAL A 118 -21.93 18.03 -8.83
N TYR A 119 -22.76 17.09 -8.36
CA TYR A 119 -24.21 17.26 -8.32
C TYR A 119 -24.61 18.54 -7.59
N ILE A 120 -24.15 18.72 -6.34
CA ILE A 120 -24.44 19.91 -5.53
C ILE A 120 -24.04 21.18 -6.29
N ALA A 121 -22.83 21.20 -6.87
CA ALA A 121 -22.35 22.34 -7.64
C ALA A 121 -23.23 22.62 -8.87
N GLN A 122 -23.67 21.59 -9.60
CA GLN A 122 -24.55 21.76 -10.75
C GLN A 122 -25.96 22.21 -10.36
N VAL A 123 -26.51 21.72 -9.25
CA VAL A 123 -27.80 22.20 -8.74
C VAL A 123 -27.74 23.70 -8.47
N TYR A 124 -26.76 24.16 -7.69
CA TYR A 124 -26.62 25.59 -7.37
C TYR A 124 -26.27 26.46 -8.59
N LYS A 125 -25.62 25.89 -9.60
CA LYS A 125 -25.31 26.62 -10.84
C LYS A 125 -26.52 26.76 -11.77
N ASN A 126 -27.39 25.76 -11.83
CA ASN A 126 -28.43 25.66 -12.87
C ASN A 126 -29.86 25.90 -12.35
N CYS A 127 -30.10 25.83 -11.05
CA CYS A 127 -31.42 25.97 -10.46
C CYS A 127 -31.56 27.28 -9.68
N SER A 128 -32.73 27.91 -9.76
CA SER A 128 -33.08 29.08 -8.94
C SER A 128 -33.25 28.67 -7.48
N ASN A 129 -32.84 29.52 -6.53
CA ASN A 129 -33.06 29.29 -5.09
C ASN A 129 -34.55 29.09 -4.73
N THR A 130 -35.48 29.61 -5.54
CA THR A 130 -36.93 29.42 -5.35
C THR A 130 -37.39 27.97 -5.52
N VAL A 131 -36.67 27.18 -6.32
CA VAL A 131 -36.97 25.76 -6.58
C VAL A 131 -36.12 24.82 -5.73
N LEU A 132 -35.26 25.34 -4.86
CA LEU A 132 -34.45 24.57 -3.93
C LEU A 132 -35.07 24.55 -2.52
N PRO A 133 -34.70 23.58 -1.67
CA PRO A 133 -35.00 23.61 -0.24
C PRO A 133 -34.47 24.89 0.40
N SER A 134 -35.14 25.34 1.47
CA SER A 134 -34.66 26.48 2.27
C SER A 134 -33.37 26.15 3.01
N THR A 135 -33.14 24.88 3.33
CA THR A 135 -31.90 24.37 3.90
C THR A 135 -30.86 24.14 2.82
N ILE A 136 -29.60 24.48 3.12
CA ILE A 136 -28.47 24.26 2.20
C ILE A 136 -28.27 22.76 1.99
N ILE A 137 -28.13 22.37 0.73
CA ILE A 137 -27.82 21.00 0.33
C ILE A 137 -26.33 20.77 0.59
N THR A 138 -26.01 19.91 1.56
CA THR A 138 -24.64 19.54 1.90
C THR A 138 -24.37 18.07 1.58
N PHE A 139 -23.08 17.73 1.48
CA PHE A 139 -22.62 16.36 1.26
C PHE A 139 -23.17 15.40 2.34
N ASP A 140 -23.03 15.78 3.61
CA ASP A 140 -23.50 14.96 4.74
C ASP A 140 -25.02 14.81 4.75
N ALA A 141 -25.77 15.87 4.39
CA ALA A 141 -27.23 15.79 4.30
C ALA A 141 -27.69 14.80 3.22
N ILE A 142 -26.99 14.72 2.08
CA ILE A 142 -27.28 13.74 1.03
C ILE A 142 -26.93 12.33 1.52
N PHE A 143 -25.75 12.13 2.08
CA PHE A 143 -25.28 10.81 2.49
C PHE A 143 -26.03 10.22 3.70
N ASN A 144 -26.57 11.06 4.57
CA ASN A 144 -27.37 10.63 5.71
C ASN A 144 -28.87 10.50 5.38
N ASN A 145 -29.28 10.87 4.17
CA ASN A 145 -30.67 10.74 3.75
C ASN A 145 -30.98 9.28 3.36
N SER A 146 -31.60 8.55 4.29
CA SER A 146 -31.99 7.14 4.13
C SER A 146 -33.13 6.93 3.13
N THR A 147 -33.82 7.98 2.70
CA THR A 147 -34.90 7.89 1.69
C THR A 147 -34.37 7.73 0.26
N LEU A 148 -33.09 8.08 0.02
CA LEU A 148 -32.41 7.96 -1.28
C LEU A 148 -31.94 6.51 -1.50
N LYS A 149 -32.87 5.60 -1.74
CA LYS A 149 -32.62 4.15 -1.81
C LYS A 149 -31.58 3.78 -2.87
N ILE A 150 -31.62 4.39 -4.06
CA ILE A 150 -30.66 4.12 -5.14
C ILE A 150 -29.28 4.57 -4.71
N LEU A 151 -29.17 5.79 -4.17
CA LEU A 151 -27.90 6.32 -3.65
C LEU A 151 -27.31 5.42 -2.56
N GLN A 152 -28.11 5.01 -1.56
CA GLN A 152 -27.61 4.22 -0.43
C GLN A 152 -27.14 2.82 -0.87
N ALA A 153 -27.85 2.19 -1.81
CA ALA A 153 -27.43 0.92 -2.39
C ALA A 153 -26.09 1.06 -3.15
N ASN A 154 -25.96 2.10 -3.98
CA ASN A 154 -24.73 2.37 -4.73
C ASN A 154 -23.55 2.72 -3.80
N LYS A 155 -23.79 3.53 -2.75
CA LYS A 155 -22.79 3.88 -1.74
C LYS A 155 -22.22 2.63 -1.06
N THR A 156 -23.10 1.73 -0.60
CA THR A 156 -22.69 0.50 0.09
C THR A 156 -21.87 -0.43 -0.83
N ALA A 157 -22.32 -0.59 -2.08
CA ALA A 157 -21.61 -1.41 -3.06
C ALA A 157 -20.24 -0.78 -3.42
N GLN A 158 -20.17 0.54 -3.61
CA GLN A 158 -18.92 1.24 -3.89
C GLN A 158 -17.94 1.17 -2.74
N ALA A 159 -18.40 1.33 -1.49
CA ALA A 159 -17.59 1.19 -0.28
C ALA A 159 -16.95 -0.20 -0.20
N THR A 160 -17.74 -1.25 -0.48
CA THR A 160 -17.24 -2.64 -0.52
C THR A 160 -16.10 -2.81 -1.53
N CYS A 161 -16.25 -2.24 -2.73
CA CYS A 161 -15.23 -2.33 -3.77
C CYS A 161 -13.97 -1.53 -3.43
N LYS A 162 -14.11 -0.37 -2.78
CA LYS A 162 -12.98 0.42 -2.25
C LYS A 162 -12.22 -0.33 -1.14
N ILE A 163 -12.94 -0.98 -0.23
CA ILE A 163 -12.34 -1.80 0.84
C ILE A 163 -11.57 -2.98 0.23
N ASN A 164 -12.16 -3.70 -0.72
CA ASN A 164 -11.50 -4.83 -1.38
C ASN A 164 -10.25 -4.42 -2.16
N PHE A 165 -10.28 -3.24 -2.81
CA PHE A 165 -9.11 -2.67 -3.45
C PHE A 165 -7.98 -2.43 -2.45
N ALA A 166 -8.27 -1.77 -1.33
CA ALA A 166 -7.28 -1.54 -0.27
C ALA A 166 -6.78 -2.85 0.34
N LYS A 167 -7.63 -3.86 0.54
CA LYS A 167 -7.20 -5.19 1.01
C LYS A 167 -6.19 -5.83 0.05
N ALA A 168 -6.38 -5.68 -1.26
CA ALA A 168 -5.43 -6.17 -2.25
C ALA A 168 -4.08 -5.44 -2.18
N ILE A 169 -4.08 -4.10 -2.08
CA ILE A 169 -2.85 -3.30 -1.91
C ILE A 169 -2.13 -3.66 -0.61
N SER A 170 -2.86 -3.75 0.50
CA SER A 170 -2.34 -4.14 1.82
C SER A 170 -1.70 -5.52 1.76
N SER A 171 -2.41 -6.52 1.21
CA SER A 171 -1.93 -7.91 1.13
C SER A 171 -0.68 -8.06 0.28
N PHE A 172 -0.64 -7.36 -0.85
CA PHE A 172 0.50 -7.39 -1.76
C PHE A 172 1.73 -6.69 -1.17
N THR A 173 1.54 -5.53 -0.54
CA THR A 173 2.62 -4.80 0.15
C THR A 173 3.14 -5.60 1.35
N ARG A 174 2.25 -6.27 2.09
CA ARG A 174 2.62 -7.09 3.25
C ARG A 174 3.55 -8.23 2.84
N GLY A 175 3.15 -9.04 1.85
CA GLY A 175 3.96 -10.18 1.41
C GLY A 175 5.28 -9.73 0.76
N ALA A 176 5.27 -8.60 0.06
CA ALA A 176 6.47 -7.94 -0.41
C ALA A 176 7.46 -7.62 0.71
N MET A 177 6.99 -6.94 1.77
CA MET A 177 7.81 -6.59 2.92
C MET A 177 8.23 -7.83 3.72
N CYS A 178 7.42 -8.90 3.74
CA CYS A 178 7.81 -10.16 4.36
C CYS A 178 9.07 -10.78 3.74
N SER A 179 9.44 -10.42 2.51
CA SER A 179 10.69 -10.90 1.89
C SER A 179 11.96 -10.50 2.64
N ILE A 180 11.90 -9.51 3.55
CA ILE A 180 13.02 -9.21 4.47
C ILE A 180 13.26 -10.33 5.50
N CYS A 181 12.29 -11.23 5.66
CA CYS A 181 12.39 -12.37 6.57
C CYS A 181 12.94 -13.63 5.89
N ALA A 182 13.29 -13.57 4.61
CA ALA A 182 14.01 -14.65 3.94
C ALA A 182 15.31 -15.00 4.68
N GLY A 183 15.67 -16.28 4.70
CA GLY A 183 16.94 -16.73 5.23
C GLY A 183 18.10 -16.15 4.43
N VAL A 184 19.14 -15.67 5.13
CA VAL A 184 20.32 -15.10 4.48
C VAL A 184 21.04 -16.10 3.56
N GLU A 185 20.90 -17.39 3.87
CA GLU A 185 21.45 -18.52 3.12
C GLU A 185 20.66 -18.83 1.83
N ASN A 186 19.36 -18.50 1.79
CA ASN A 186 18.46 -18.81 0.67
C ASN A 186 18.11 -17.57 -0.16
N ILE A 187 18.81 -16.45 0.05
CA ILE A 187 18.43 -15.17 -0.57
C ILE A 187 18.44 -15.21 -2.10
N ASN A 188 19.34 -15.99 -2.69
CA ASN A 188 19.47 -16.15 -4.14
C ASN A 188 18.32 -16.98 -4.74
N ASP A 189 17.58 -17.72 -3.91
CA ASP A 189 16.35 -18.41 -4.34
C ASP A 189 15.24 -17.37 -4.58
N TYR A 190 15.23 -16.30 -3.79
CA TYR A 190 14.19 -15.26 -3.81
C TYR A 190 14.53 -14.03 -4.64
N PHE A 191 15.80 -13.76 -4.90
CA PHE A 191 16.25 -12.62 -5.69
C PHE A 191 17.08 -13.09 -6.88
N ASN A 192 16.85 -12.49 -8.06
CA ASN A 192 17.69 -12.77 -9.22
C ASN A 192 19.02 -11.98 -9.15
N ALA A 193 19.90 -12.19 -10.13
CA ALA A 193 21.21 -11.51 -10.19
C ALA A 193 21.10 -9.98 -10.31
N GLN A 194 19.96 -9.46 -10.80
CA GLN A 194 19.65 -8.03 -10.89
C GLN A 194 19.06 -7.48 -9.59
N GLY A 195 18.94 -8.29 -8.54
CA GLY A 195 18.34 -7.92 -7.26
C GLY A 195 16.83 -7.73 -7.33
N GLN A 196 16.15 -8.25 -8.35
CA GLN A 196 14.69 -8.25 -8.45
C GLN A 196 14.11 -9.41 -7.63
N LEU A 197 13.01 -9.15 -6.92
CA LEU A 197 12.31 -10.19 -6.19
C LEU A 197 11.65 -11.15 -7.18
N LYS A 198 11.91 -12.45 -7.05
CA LYS A 198 11.22 -13.50 -7.80
C LYS A 198 9.86 -13.71 -7.17
N ILE A 199 8.79 -13.40 -7.88
CA ILE A 199 7.41 -13.52 -7.41
C ILE A 199 6.66 -14.59 -8.18
N SER A 200 5.79 -15.33 -7.50
CA SER A 200 4.99 -16.35 -8.15
C SER A 200 3.95 -15.75 -9.09
N GLN A 201 3.68 -16.43 -10.21
CA GLN A 201 2.59 -16.05 -11.11
C GLN A 201 1.23 -16.06 -10.40
N SER A 202 1.03 -16.94 -9.42
CA SER A 202 -0.21 -16.99 -8.64
C SER A 202 -0.43 -15.70 -7.83
N SER A 203 0.62 -15.16 -7.19
CA SER A 203 0.51 -13.88 -6.48
C SER A 203 0.20 -12.71 -7.40
N VAL A 204 0.85 -12.67 -8.57
CA VAL A 204 0.55 -11.66 -9.61
C VAL A 204 -0.90 -11.77 -10.06
N ASN A 205 -1.38 -12.97 -10.34
CA ASN A 205 -2.75 -13.20 -10.77
C ASN A 205 -3.76 -12.81 -9.69
N SER A 206 -3.54 -13.19 -8.43
CA SER A 206 -4.42 -12.80 -7.31
C SER A 206 -4.48 -11.29 -7.15
N PHE A 207 -3.33 -10.61 -7.19
CA PHE A 207 -3.29 -9.15 -7.09
C PHE A 207 -4.02 -8.46 -8.26
N LEU A 208 -3.71 -8.87 -9.50
CA LEU A 208 -4.34 -8.33 -10.69
C LEU A 208 -5.85 -8.60 -10.71
N GLN A 209 -6.27 -9.81 -10.37
CA GLN A 209 -7.68 -10.17 -10.29
C GLN A 209 -8.42 -9.31 -9.27
N SER A 210 -7.90 -9.20 -8.05
CA SER A 210 -8.57 -8.42 -6.98
C SER A 210 -8.61 -6.93 -7.30
N THR A 211 -7.54 -6.37 -7.89
CA THR A 211 -7.53 -4.96 -8.32
C THR A 211 -8.44 -4.72 -9.53
N ASP A 212 -8.39 -5.57 -10.57
CA ASP A 212 -9.25 -5.47 -11.75
C ASP A 212 -10.74 -5.57 -11.38
N GLN A 213 -11.11 -6.52 -10.51
CA GLN A 213 -12.49 -6.67 -10.03
C GLN A 213 -12.96 -5.43 -9.27
N SER A 214 -12.12 -4.89 -8.39
CA SER A 214 -12.48 -3.71 -7.59
C SER A 214 -12.59 -2.45 -8.45
N ILE A 215 -11.66 -2.25 -9.39
CA ILE A 215 -11.68 -1.15 -10.36
C ILE A 215 -12.91 -1.26 -11.26
N SER A 216 -13.19 -2.45 -11.80
CA SER A 216 -14.36 -2.69 -12.66
C SER A 216 -15.67 -2.48 -11.92
N CYS A 217 -15.75 -2.93 -10.65
CA CYS A 217 -16.88 -2.64 -9.79
C CYS A 217 -17.08 -1.13 -9.65
N VAL A 218 -16.05 -0.37 -9.28
CA VAL A 218 -16.17 1.08 -9.12
C VAL A 218 -16.54 1.75 -10.45
N ALA A 219 -15.93 1.35 -11.56
CA ALA A 219 -16.24 1.88 -12.90
C ALA A 219 -17.71 1.66 -13.31
N SER A 220 -18.32 0.54 -12.90
CA SER A 220 -19.71 0.20 -13.24
C SER A 220 -20.73 1.22 -12.72
N PHE A 221 -20.40 1.96 -11.64
CA PHE A 221 -21.27 3.01 -11.10
C PHE A 221 -21.30 4.27 -11.97
N PHE A 222 -20.34 4.45 -12.87
CA PHE A 222 -20.19 5.65 -13.70
C PHE A 222 -20.65 5.44 -15.15
N THR A 223 -21.54 4.47 -15.38
CA THR A 223 -22.24 4.38 -16.66
C THR A 223 -23.22 5.55 -16.82
N PRO A 224 -23.46 6.04 -18.06
CA PRO A 224 -24.43 7.12 -18.28
C PRO A 224 -25.81 6.84 -17.70
N SER A 225 -26.26 5.58 -17.74
CA SER A 225 -27.54 5.14 -17.19
C SER A 225 -27.56 5.17 -15.67
N ASN A 226 -26.52 4.69 -14.99
CA ASN A 226 -26.47 4.68 -13.53
C ASN A 226 -26.35 6.09 -12.94
N ILE A 227 -25.53 6.93 -13.56
CA ILE A 227 -25.43 8.36 -13.19
C ILE A 227 -26.79 9.03 -13.33
N GLU A 228 -27.50 8.78 -14.43
CA GLU A 228 -28.83 9.34 -14.63
C GLU A 228 -29.83 8.89 -13.57
N LEU A 229 -29.81 7.61 -13.17
CA LEU A 229 -30.68 7.11 -12.10
C LEU A 229 -30.40 7.80 -10.76
N ILE A 230 -29.12 7.90 -10.37
CA ILE A 230 -28.72 8.57 -9.12
C ILE A 230 -29.12 10.04 -9.15
N VAL A 231 -28.82 10.76 -10.24
CA VAL A 231 -29.13 12.20 -10.34
C VAL A 231 -30.63 12.46 -10.41
N LYS A 232 -31.42 11.57 -11.04
CA LYS A 232 -32.90 11.67 -11.01
C LYS A 232 -33.45 11.51 -9.60
N GLU A 233 -32.96 10.55 -8.83
CA GLU A 233 -33.36 10.37 -7.43
C GLU A 233 -33.01 11.62 -6.60
N LEU A 234 -31.80 12.15 -6.76
CA LEU A 234 -31.38 13.37 -6.08
C LEU A 234 -32.24 14.57 -6.50
N ASN A 235 -32.51 14.77 -7.79
CA ASN A 235 -33.39 15.83 -8.28
C ASN A 235 -34.80 15.73 -7.68
N ALA A 236 -35.37 14.53 -7.63
CA ALA A 236 -36.71 14.33 -7.04
C ALA A 236 -36.74 14.68 -5.54
N ALA A 237 -35.63 14.51 -4.83
CA ALA A 237 -35.51 14.85 -3.42
C ALA A 237 -35.21 16.33 -3.15
N TYR A 238 -34.44 16.99 -4.02
CA TYR A 238 -33.86 18.32 -3.75
C TYR A 238 -34.26 19.42 -4.74
N ILE A 239 -35.08 19.14 -5.75
CA ILE A 239 -35.63 20.16 -6.65
C ILE A 239 -37.15 20.12 -6.57
N LYS A 240 -37.76 21.22 -6.13
CA LYS A 240 -39.20 21.35 -5.95
C LYS A 240 -39.92 21.29 -7.30
N ASN A 241 -41.12 20.71 -7.29
CA ASN A 241 -42.06 20.68 -8.42
C ASN A 241 -41.50 20.08 -9.73
N ASN A 242 -40.43 19.28 -9.66
CA ASN A 242 -39.74 18.75 -10.84
C ASN A 242 -39.37 19.85 -11.85
N ASP A 243 -38.84 20.98 -11.36
CA ASP A 243 -38.44 22.09 -12.22
C ASP A 243 -37.51 21.64 -13.36
N LYS A 244 -37.68 22.28 -14.53
CA LYS A 244 -36.90 22.00 -15.75
C LYS A 244 -35.39 22.11 -15.56
N CYS A 245 -34.91 22.85 -14.54
CA CYS A 245 -33.49 22.93 -14.21
C CYS A 245 -32.86 21.56 -13.92
N GLY A 246 -33.65 20.59 -13.42
CA GLY A 246 -33.19 19.23 -13.15
C GLY A 246 -32.65 18.51 -14.39
N ALA A 247 -33.21 18.77 -15.58
CA ALA A 247 -32.72 18.21 -16.83
C ALA A 247 -31.31 18.73 -17.18
N ASN A 248 -31.04 20.02 -16.93
CA ASN A 248 -29.71 20.61 -17.13
C ASN A 248 -28.70 20.05 -16.15
N VAL A 249 -29.10 19.82 -14.89
CA VAL A 249 -28.25 19.17 -13.88
C VAL A 249 -27.85 17.77 -14.35
N ILE A 250 -28.80 16.95 -14.81
CA ILE A 250 -28.52 15.60 -15.33
C ILE A 250 -27.53 15.66 -16.50
N ALA A 251 -27.79 16.52 -17.49
CA ALA A 251 -26.93 16.64 -18.67
C ALA A 251 -25.49 17.02 -18.28
N ASN A 252 -25.32 18.05 -17.44
CA ASN A 252 -24.01 18.54 -17.03
C ASN A 252 -23.23 17.50 -16.20
N VAL A 253 -23.89 16.81 -15.27
CA VAL A 253 -23.25 15.75 -14.48
C VAL A 253 -22.80 14.60 -15.39
N LYS A 254 -23.65 14.15 -16.32
CA LYS A 254 -23.28 13.10 -17.29
C LYS A 254 -22.10 13.51 -18.17
N THR A 255 -22.03 14.77 -18.61
CA THR A 255 -20.90 15.27 -19.40
C THR A 255 -19.59 15.24 -18.61
N ILE A 256 -19.59 15.66 -17.34
CA ILE A 256 -18.39 15.64 -16.49
C ILE A 256 -17.88 14.20 -16.29
N PHE A 257 -18.79 13.25 -16.12
CA PHE A 257 -18.47 11.84 -15.91
C PHE A 257 -18.45 11.01 -17.21
N ALA A 258 -18.38 11.63 -18.39
CA ALA A 258 -18.29 10.90 -19.66
C ALA A 258 -16.98 10.11 -19.78
N ASN A 259 -15.92 10.53 -19.09
CA ASN A 259 -14.66 9.81 -18.99
C ASN A 259 -14.07 9.94 -17.57
N PRO A 260 -14.52 9.11 -16.62
CA PRO A 260 -14.11 9.23 -15.22
C PRO A 260 -12.68 8.71 -14.98
N LYS A 261 -12.00 8.13 -15.99
CA LYS A 261 -10.65 7.55 -15.90
C LYS A 261 -10.44 6.51 -14.79
N ILE A 262 -11.49 5.74 -14.48
CA ILE A 262 -11.42 4.62 -13.54
C ILE A 262 -11.19 3.33 -14.33
N THR A 263 -9.95 3.06 -14.68
CA THR A 263 -9.55 1.89 -15.47
C THR A 263 -8.17 1.42 -15.04
N ASN A 264 -7.91 0.12 -15.17
CA ASN A 264 -6.59 -0.44 -14.93
C ASN A 264 -5.76 -0.51 -16.22
N ASP A 265 -5.85 0.51 -17.08
CA ASP A 265 -5.13 0.61 -18.36
C ASP A 265 -4.24 1.85 -18.35
N ASP A 266 -2.96 1.67 -18.66
CA ASP A 266 -1.98 2.78 -18.70
C ASP A 266 -2.01 3.61 -20.00
N GLY A 267 -2.90 3.28 -20.93
CA GLY A 267 -3.07 3.92 -22.23
C GLY A 267 -2.00 3.53 -23.26
N LYS A 268 -1.12 2.59 -22.92
CA LYS A 268 -0.04 2.06 -23.77
C LYS A 268 -0.12 0.55 -23.95
N GLY A 269 -1.27 -0.06 -23.60
CA GLY A 269 -1.48 -1.50 -23.65
C GLY A 269 -0.98 -2.25 -22.41
N GLY A 270 -0.60 -1.53 -21.35
CA GLY A 270 -0.20 -2.08 -20.05
C GLY A 270 -1.24 -1.81 -18.94
N LYS A 271 -0.95 -2.33 -17.75
CA LYS A 271 -1.76 -2.11 -16.54
C LYS A 271 -1.19 -0.97 -15.70
N ILE A 272 -2.06 -0.20 -15.04
CA ILE A 272 -1.65 0.80 -14.03
C ILE A 272 -1.20 0.09 -12.74
N CYS A 273 -2.03 -0.82 -12.23
CA CYS A 273 -1.70 -1.72 -11.14
C CYS A 273 -0.87 -2.89 -11.67
N LYS A 274 0.45 -2.77 -11.58
CA LYS A 274 1.38 -3.80 -12.06
C LYS A 274 1.69 -4.78 -10.95
N GLY A 275 1.46 -6.07 -11.20
CA GLY A 275 1.88 -7.13 -10.28
C GLY A 275 3.40 -7.33 -10.19
N THR A 276 4.20 -6.54 -10.91
CA THR A 276 5.68 -6.60 -10.90
C THR A 276 6.33 -5.34 -10.31
N THR A 277 5.52 -4.40 -9.82
CA THR A 277 5.97 -3.21 -9.10
C THR A 277 5.62 -3.41 -7.62
N VAL A 278 6.59 -3.92 -6.87
CA VAL A 278 6.40 -4.45 -5.53
C VAL A 278 6.93 -3.49 -4.47
N PHE A 279 8.05 -2.82 -4.74
CA PHE A 279 8.70 -1.85 -3.86
C PHE A 279 8.71 -0.41 -4.42
N GLY A 280 8.42 -0.25 -5.70
CA GLY A 280 8.42 1.00 -6.44
C GLY A 280 7.18 1.84 -6.20
N ASP A 281 7.12 2.97 -6.88
CA ASP A 281 5.98 3.88 -6.79
C ASP A 281 4.75 3.28 -7.49
N ASN A 282 3.71 3.01 -6.69
CA ASN A 282 2.40 2.54 -7.15
C ASN A 282 1.30 3.59 -7.00
N SER A 283 1.65 4.87 -6.81
CA SER A 283 0.69 5.96 -6.57
C SER A 283 -0.39 6.06 -7.67
N ALA A 284 -0.06 5.75 -8.92
CA ALA A 284 -1.05 5.75 -10.00
C ALA A 284 -2.12 4.66 -9.81
N CYS A 285 -1.73 3.47 -9.34
CA CYS A 285 -2.66 2.40 -8.99
C CYS A 285 -3.45 2.78 -7.73
N GLU A 286 -2.77 3.23 -6.68
CA GLU A 286 -3.38 3.64 -5.40
C GLU A 286 -4.43 4.76 -5.56
N ASN A 287 -4.28 5.59 -6.60
CA ASN A 287 -5.18 6.69 -6.92
C ASN A 287 -6.22 6.40 -8.03
N VAL A 288 -6.34 5.15 -8.49
CA VAL A 288 -7.23 4.82 -9.63
C VAL A 288 -8.73 4.99 -9.31
N LEU A 289 -9.13 4.80 -8.05
CA LEU A 289 -10.54 4.89 -7.62
C LEU A 289 -11.04 6.33 -7.45
N GLN A 290 -10.12 7.30 -7.42
CA GLN A 290 -10.38 8.73 -7.32
C GLN A 290 -10.82 9.28 -8.69
N GLY A 291 -10.61 8.53 -9.77
CA GLY A 291 -10.94 8.92 -11.14
C GLY A 291 -10.12 10.12 -11.63
N ASP A 292 -10.59 10.80 -12.67
CA ASP A 292 -9.93 11.98 -13.22
C ASP A 292 -9.77 13.04 -12.09
N PRO A 293 -8.54 13.56 -11.85
CA PRO A 293 -8.29 14.61 -10.87
C PRO A 293 -9.11 15.88 -11.08
N ASN A 294 -9.67 16.08 -12.27
CA ASN A 294 -10.46 17.25 -12.63
C ASN A 294 -11.98 17.05 -12.48
N LEU A 295 -12.46 15.87 -12.04
CA LEU A 295 -13.90 15.58 -11.93
C LEU A 295 -14.67 16.62 -11.11
N ASP A 296 -14.09 17.11 -10.01
CA ASP A 296 -14.71 18.09 -9.11
C ASP A 296 -14.00 19.45 -9.09
N GLN A 297 -13.13 19.72 -10.06
CA GLN A 297 -12.53 21.05 -10.23
C GLN A 297 -13.55 22.03 -10.83
N LYS A 298 -13.82 23.11 -10.08
CA LYS A 298 -14.57 24.27 -10.56
C LYS A 298 -13.73 25.00 -11.62
N ASN A 299 -13.86 24.66 -12.91
CA ASN A 299 -13.27 25.36 -14.07
C ASN A 299 -12.25 26.48 -13.76
N ALA A 300 -10.97 26.13 -13.77
CA ALA A 300 -9.88 26.94 -14.32
C ALA A 300 -8.64 26.05 -14.32
N ARG A 301 -7.99 25.91 -15.48
CA ARG A 301 -6.56 25.58 -15.53
C ARG A 301 -5.81 26.65 -14.75
N PHE A 302 -5.73 26.49 -13.44
CA PHE A 302 -4.54 26.95 -12.76
C PHE A 302 -3.44 25.98 -13.17
N LEU A 303 -2.29 26.52 -13.56
CA LEU A 303 -1.03 25.80 -13.54
C LEU A 303 -0.82 25.35 -12.09
N GLY A 304 -1.50 24.27 -11.71
CA GLY A 304 -1.19 23.50 -10.53
C GLY A 304 0.19 22.98 -10.79
N PHE A 305 1.17 23.59 -10.15
CA PHE A 305 2.46 22.98 -9.95
C PHE A 305 2.16 21.65 -9.26
N ASP A 306 2.12 20.59 -10.07
CA ASP A 306 2.12 19.21 -9.64
C ASP A 306 3.40 19.01 -8.82
N ASP A 307 3.36 19.31 -7.53
CA ASP A 307 4.44 19.06 -6.58
C ASP A 307 4.64 17.54 -6.31
N GLN A 308 4.13 16.69 -7.19
CA GLN A 308 4.42 15.26 -7.28
C GLN A 308 4.99 14.83 -8.64
N SER A 309 5.15 15.76 -9.60
CA SER A 309 5.69 15.47 -10.94
C SER A 309 7.21 15.30 -11.01
N MET A 310 7.92 15.41 -9.87
CA MET A 310 9.36 15.22 -9.75
C MET A 310 9.84 13.76 -9.56
N ASN A 311 8.96 12.76 -9.61
CA ASN A 311 9.36 11.34 -9.64
C ASN A 311 8.98 10.61 -10.93
N ARG A 312 8.48 11.33 -11.95
CA ARG A 312 7.93 10.72 -13.18
C ARG A 312 8.96 10.35 -14.25
N LEU A 313 10.25 10.39 -13.93
CA LEU A 313 11.32 9.90 -14.79
C LEU A 313 12.28 9.06 -13.93
N LEU A 314 12.43 7.77 -14.26
CA LEU A 314 13.40 6.78 -13.73
C LEU A 314 12.89 5.67 -12.77
N GLN A 315 11.67 5.15 -12.95
CA GLN A 315 11.39 3.74 -12.57
C GLN A 315 10.81 2.96 -13.75
N SER A 316 11.60 2.78 -14.80
CA SER A 316 11.25 1.89 -15.92
C SER A 316 11.68 0.43 -15.70
N ILE A 317 12.28 0.11 -14.55
CA ILE A 317 12.77 -1.23 -14.24
C ILE A 317 11.85 -1.82 -13.18
N ALA A 318 11.13 -2.89 -13.54
CA ALA A 318 10.37 -3.67 -12.57
C ALA A 318 11.30 -4.12 -11.43
N ASP A 319 10.87 -3.98 -10.19
CA ASP A 319 11.67 -4.38 -9.03
C ASP A 319 11.43 -5.83 -8.60
N ALA A 320 10.50 -6.49 -9.30
CA ALA A 320 10.23 -7.92 -9.25
C ALA A 320 10.15 -8.53 -10.65
N VAL A 321 10.42 -9.84 -10.71
CA VAL A 321 10.31 -10.67 -11.91
C VAL A 321 9.42 -11.86 -11.61
N VAL A 322 8.57 -12.24 -12.57
CA VAL A 322 7.75 -13.44 -12.42
C VAL A 322 8.62 -14.66 -12.62
N ASP A 323 8.59 -15.56 -11.65
CA ASP A 323 9.35 -16.81 -11.66
C ASP A 323 8.46 -17.97 -11.19
N PRO A 324 8.49 -19.15 -11.84
CA PRO A 324 7.74 -20.33 -11.39
C PRO A 324 8.08 -20.76 -9.95
N SER A 325 9.30 -20.48 -9.49
CA SER A 325 9.78 -20.71 -8.12
C SER A 325 9.71 -19.48 -7.21
N GLY A 326 9.06 -18.41 -7.67
CA GLY A 326 8.97 -17.15 -6.95
C GLY A 326 8.13 -17.24 -5.66
N VAL A 327 8.36 -16.29 -4.76
CA VAL A 327 7.64 -16.21 -3.48
C VAL A 327 6.19 -15.77 -3.67
N SER A 328 5.35 -16.19 -2.74
CA SER A 328 3.99 -15.67 -2.65
C SER A 328 4.01 -14.32 -1.93
N VAL A 329 3.78 -13.23 -2.65
CA VAL A 329 3.72 -11.87 -2.09
C VAL A 329 2.30 -11.38 -1.82
N TYR A 330 1.28 -12.14 -2.23
CA TYR A 330 -0.10 -11.86 -1.85
C TYR A 330 -0.41 -12.51 -0.49
N THR A 331 -0.19 -11.77 0.60
CA THR A 331 -0.30 -12.28 1.98
C THR A 331 -1.37 -11.52 2.75
N THR A 332 -2.47 -12.17 3.09
CA THR A 332 -3.57 -11.59 3.88
C THR A 332 -3.24 -11.57 5.38
N SER A 333 -3.92 -10.71 6.13
CA SER A 333 -3.85 -10.68 7.61
C SER A 333 -5.22 -10.40 8.20
N ASN A 334 -5.42 -10.84 9.46
CA ASN A 334 -6.62 -10.49 10.22
C ASN A 334 -6.73 -8.97 10.46
N THR A 335 -5.62 -8.24 10.38
CA THR A 335 -5.63 -6.76 10.47
C THR A 335 -6.34 -6.11 9.27
N ASP A 336 -6.48 -6.80 8.14
CA ASP A 336 -7.22 -6.31 6.98
C ASP A 336 -8.73 -6.13 7.28
N ASN A 337 -9.25 -6.73 8.36
CA ASN A 337 -10.64 -6.53 8.82
C ASN A 337 -10.89 -5.13 9.40
N TYR A 338 -9.83 -4.38 9.73
CA TYR A 338 -9.94 -3.00 10.19
C TYR A 338 -10.03 -1.97 9.05
N ILE A 339 -9.91 -2.40 7.80
CA ILE A 339 -10.05 -1.54 6.62
C ILE A 339 -11.54 -1.26 6.40
N ASP A 340 -11.94 0.00 6.60
CA ASP A 340 -13.27 0.55 6.32
C ASP A 340 -13.21 1.60 5.19
N GLU A 341 -14.37 2.17 4.82
CA GLU A 341 -14.49 3.10 3.68
C GLU A 341 -13.70 4.42 3.85
N ASN A 342 -13.53 4.87 5.09
CA ASN A 342 -12.99 6.18 5.43
C ASN A 342 -11.63 6.12 6.16
N GLY A 343 -11.12 4.93 6.47
CA GLY A 343 -9.86 4.71 7.16
C GLY A 343 -9.94 4.87 8.68
N SER A 344 -11.14 5.00 9.27
CA SER A 344 -11.33 5.26 10.70
C SER A 344 -10.99 4.06 11.58
N GLY A 345 -11.23 2.85 11.07
CA GLY A 345 -10.86 1.58 11.68
C GLY A 345 -9.36 1.31 11.63
N ILE A 346 -8.61 1.98 10.75
CA ILE A 346 -7.15 1.84 10.63
C ILE A 346 -6.47 2.61 11.77
N GLN A 347 -6.39 1.93 12.92
CA GLN A 347 -5.70 2.40 14.12
C GLN A 347 -4.50 1.48 14.38
N PRO A 348 -3.27 1.96 14.14
CA PRO A 348 -2.10 1.13 14.30
C PRO A 348 -1.82 0.86 15.79
N ASN A 349 -1.49 -0.39 16.13
CA ASN A 349 -1.15 -0.78 17.49
C ASN A 349 0.36 -1.06 17.62
N PHE A 350 1.11 -0.03 17.98
CA PHE A 350 2.56 -0.13 18.20
C PHE A 350 2.95 -0.48 19.65
N ASP A 351 2.00 -0.55 20.58
CA ASP A 351 2.28 -0.89 22.00
C ASP A 351 2.82 -2.30 22.16
N GLN A 352 2.43 -3.20 21.27
CA GLN A 352 2.87 -4.59 21.29
C GLN A 352 4.23 -4.82 20.61
N ILE A 353 4.93 -3.76 20.18
CA ILE A 353 6.24 -3.82 19.54
C ILE A 353 7.31 -3.39 20.56
N ASN A 354 8.09 -4.36 21.04
CA ASN A 354 9.21 -4.08 21.94
C ASN A 354 10.48 -3.80 21.13
N THR A 355 11.27 -2.82 21.58
CA THR A 355 12.52 -2.39 20.92
C THR A 355 13.70 -2.33 21.89
N ASN A 356 13.55 -2.88 23.10
CA ASN A 356 14.55 -2.78 24.17
C ASN A 356 15.59 -3.91 24.21
N ASP A 357 15.52 -4.88 23.29
CA ASP A 357 16.38 -6.07 23.34
C ASP A 357 17.88 -5.79 23.06
N GLY A 358 18.23 -4.57 22.64
CA GLY A 358 19.61 -4.15 22.39
C GLY A 358 20.39 -3.60 23.59
N ILE A 359 19.73 -3.16 24.67
CA ILE A 359 20.41 -2.47 25.80
C ILE A 359 20.91 -3.48 26.85
N GLN A 360 20.24 -4.61 27.02
CA GLN A 360 20.60 -5.63 28.01
C GLN A 360 21.96 -6.29 27.73
N LEU A 361 22.35 -6.45 26.45
CA LEU A 361 23.64 -7.04 26.07
C LEU A 361 24.83 -6.11 26.36
N THR A 362 24.66 -4.79 26.28
CA THR A 362 25.74 -3.83 26.56
C THR A 362 26.05 -3.75 28.06
N TYR A 363 25.03 -3.83 28.93
CA TYR A 363 25.23 -3.89 30.38
C TYR A 363 25.85 -5.23 30.83
N GLY A 364 25.52 -6.34 30.16
CA GLY A 364 26.14 -7.64 30.42
C GLY A 364 27.64 -7.64 30.11
N ILE A 365 28.05 -7.04 28.99
CA ILE A 365 29.47 -6.96 28.58
C ILE A 365 30.25 -5.96 29.44
N ILE A 366 29.67 -4.80 29.77
CA ILE A 366 30.32 -3.81 30.65
C ILE A 366 30.48 -4.37 32.06
N SER A 367 29.50 -5.09 32.59
CA SER A 367 29.60 -5.71 33.93
C SER A 367 30.62 -6.85 33.98
N THR A 368 30.78 -7.65 32.91
CA THR A 368 31.84 -8.69 32.86
C THR A 368 33.23 -8.09 32.67
N ILE A 369 33.39 -7.02 31.91
CA ILE A 369 34.67 -6.31 31.76
C ILE A 369 35.09 -5.65 33.08
N ILE A 370 34.15 -5.04 33.81
CA ILE A 370 34.43 -4.46 35.12
C ILE A 370 34.81 -5.55 36.15
N LEU A 371 34.15 -6.71 36.11
CA LEU A 371 34.45 -7.82 37.02
C LEU A 371 35.80 -8.48 36.74
N THR A 372 36.24 -8.53 35.47
CA THR A 372 37.57 -9.07 35.08
C THR A 372 38.72 -8.08 35.26
N LEU A 373 38.43 -6.79 35.44
CA LEU A 373 39.42 -5.76 35.79
C LEU A 373 39.57 -5.56 37.31
N LEU A 374 38.67 -6.12 38.11
CA LEU A 374 38.64 -6.03 39.57
C LEU A 374 39.11 -7.32 40.28
N ILE A 375 39.43 -8.36 39.53
CA ILE A 375 40.14 -9.59 39.97
C ILE A 375 41.55 -9.51 39.40
#